data_AF-A0A9N9IYM8-F1
#
_entry.id   AF-A0A9N9IYM8-F1
#
_cell.length_a   1.000
_cell.length_b   1.000
_cell.length_c   1.000
_cell.angle_alpha   90.00
_cell.angle_beta   90.00
_cell.angle_gamma   90.00
#
_symmetry.space_group_name_H-M   'P 1'
#
loop_
_entity.id
_entity.type
_entity.pdbx_description
1 polymer ?
#
loop_
_entity_poly.entity_id
_entity_poly.type
_entity_poly.pdbx_seq_one_letter_code
_entity_poly.pdbx_strand_id
1 'polypeptide(L)' 'GNLRVKNHYSPKDMHASLEELAEKEELDFEEILTIKTIKAWIGRYSANFKKEVSERVLSENNNNYIAVVNESSKHQKLYN' A
#
# COMPACT_ATOMS: atom_id res chain seq x y z
N GLY A 1 -3.57 -1.78 5.50
CA GLY A 1 -4.84 -1.94 4.74
C GLY A 1 -6.01 -1.67 5.67
N ASN A 2 -7.14 -1.17 5.15
CA ASN A 2 -8.32 -0.87 5.95
C ASN A 2 -8.75 -2.11 6.76
N LEU A 3 -8.72 -2.03 8.09
CA LEU A 3 -8.93 -3.18 8.98
C LEU A 3 -10.40 -3.60 9.08
N ARG A 4 -11.32 -2.76 8.59
CA ARG A 4 -12.76 -3.02 8.62
C ARG A 4 -13.18 -3.69 7.31
N VAL A 5 -13.51 -4.98 7.37
CA VAL A 5 -14.03 -5.78 6.24
C VAL A 5 -15.26 -5.12 5.60
N LYS A 6 -16.09 -4.45 6.42
CA LYS A 6 -17.29 -3.72 5.96
C LYS A 6 -17.00 -2.59 4.98
N ASN A 7 -15.76 -2.09 4.97
CA ASN A 7 -15.32 -1.02 4.08
C ASN A 7 -14.56 -1.56 2.85
N HIS A 8 -14.50 -2.89 2.68
CA HIS A 8 -13.88 -3.50 1.51
C HIS A 8 -14.92 -3.62 0.40
N TYR A 9 -14.67 -2.96 -0.71
CA TYR A 9 -15.37 -3.26 -1.95
C TYR A 9 -14.72 -4.47 -2.60
N SER A 10 -15.52 -5.47 -3.00
CA SER A 10 -15.01 -6.53 -3.87
C SER A 10 -14.79 -5.97 -5.28
N PRO A 11 -13.95 -6.62 -6.12
CA PRO A 11 -13.80 -6.21 -7.52
C PRO A 11 -15.12 -6.20 -8.31
N LYS A 12 -16.10 -7.01 -7.90
CA LYS A 12 -17.43 -7.03 -8.51
C LYS A 12 -18.24 -5.81 -8.09
N ASP A 13 -18.22 -5.46 -6.80
CA ASP A 13 -18.94 -4.28 -6.29
C ASP A 13 -18.39 -2.99 -6.89
N MET A 14 -17.07 -2.93 -7.09
CA MET A 14 -16.42 -1.82 -7.80
C MET A 14 -16.89 -1.74 -9.26
N HIS A 15 -16.94 -2.87 -9.97
CA HIS A 15 -17.40 -2.90 -11.35
C HIS A 15 -18.87 -2.48 -11.48
N ALA A 16 -19.73 -3.00 -10.62
CA ALA A 16 -21.15 -2.64 -10.59
C ALA A 16 -21.35 -1.13 -10.33
N SER A 17 -20.53 -0.54 -9.46
CA SER A 17 -20.57 0.91 -9.21
C SER A 17 -20.14 1.71 -10.43
N LEU A 18 -19.18 1.23 -11.23
CA LEU A 18 -18.77 1.87 -12.47
C LEU A 18 -19.83 1.73 -13.56
N GLU A 19 -20.48 0.56 -13.66
CA GLU A 19 -21.62 0.34 -14.56
C GLU A 19 -22.79 1.27 -14.24
N GLU A 20 -23.13 1.43 -12.95
CA GLU A 20 -24.19 2.36 -12.51
C GLU A 20 -23.88 3.82 -12.92
N LEU A 21 -22.60 4.22 -12.91
CA LEU A 21 -22.19 5.56 -13.34
C LEU A 21 -22.29 5.73 -14.86
N ALA A 22 -21.96 4.70 -15.64
CA ALA A 22 -22.14 4.77 -17.09
C ALA A 22 -23.61 4.71 -17.50
N GLU A 23 -24.45 3.97 -16.78
CA GLU A 23 -25.91 4.01 -16.96
C GLU A 23 -26.49 5.40 -16.70
N LYS A 24 -25.87 6.19 -15.82
CA LYS A 24 -26.23 7.58 -15.54
C LYS A 24 -25.60 8.59 -16.51
N GLU A 25 -24.90 8.11 -17.55
CA GLU A 25 -24.14 8.93 -18.51
C GLU A 25 -23.04 9.79 -17.84
N GLU A 26 -22.62 9.45 -16.62
CA GLU A 26 -21.50 10.11 -15.93
C GLU A 26 -20.14 9.56 -16.41
N LEU A 27 -20.14 8.38 -17.03
CA LEU A 27 -18.98 7.71 -17.64
C LEU A 27 -19.36 7.08 -18.97
N ASP A 28 -18.38 6.90 -19.86
CA ASP A 28 -18.57 6.11 -21.07
C ASP A 28 -18.41 4.62 -20.74
N PHE A 29 -19.30 3.78 -21.28
CA PHE A 29 -19.20 2.33 -21.18
C PHE A 29 -17.92 1.79 -21.82
N GLU A 30 -17.40 2.43 -22.86
CA GLU A 30 -16.12 2.05 -23.48
C GLU A 30 -14.92 2.29 -22.55
N GLU A 31 -15.07 3.19 -21.57
CA GLU A 31 -14.03 3.52 -20.59
C GLU A 31 -14.09 2.65 -19.32
N ILE A 32 -15.14 1.83 -19.14
CA ILE A 32 -15.25 0.94 -17.99
C ILE A 32 -14.21 -0.19 -18.07
N LEU A 33 -13.39 -0.25 -17.03
CA LEU A 33 -12.41 -1.31 -16.85
C LEU A 33 -13.10 -2.65 -16.53
N THR A 34 -12.72 -3.72 -17.23
CA THR A 34 -13.20 -5.06 -16.90
C THR A 34 -12.85 -5.49 -15.48
N ILE A 35 -13.67 -6.38 -14.89
CA ILE A 35 -13.40 -7.01 -13.59
C ILE A 35 -11.99 -7.63 -13.53
N LYS A 36 -11.51 -8.22 -14.64
CA LYS A 36 -10.17 -8.81 -14.73
C LYS A 36 -9.09 -7.74 -14.52
N THR A 37 -9.26 -6.56 -15.12
CA THR A 37 -8.35 -5.42 -14.97
C THR A 37 -8.36 -4.89 -13.54
N ILE A 38 -9.55 -4.72 -12.94
CA ILE A 38 -9.70 -4.28 -11.54
C ILE A 38 -8.96 -5.23 -10.59
N LYS A 39 -9.15 -6.55 -10.73
CA LYS A 39 -8.42 -7.56 -9.95
C LYS A 39 -6.90 -7.43 -10.10
N ALA A 40 -6.42 -7.24 -11.33
CA ALA A 40 -4.99 -7.08 -11.60
C ALA A 40 -4.41 -5.82 -10.95
N TRP A 41 -5.16 -4.71 -10.95
CA TRP A 41 -4.76 -3.45 -10.31
C TRP A 41 -4.68 -3.59 -8.79
N ILE A 42 -5.71 -4.17 -8.16
CA ILE A 42 -5.71 -4.44 -6.72
C ILE A 42 -4.51 -5.31 -6.33
N GLY A 43 -4.21 -6.35 -7.12
CA GLY A 43 -3.06 -7.22 -6.92
C GLY A 43 -1.73 -6.45 -6.99
N ARG A 44 -1.53 -5.62 -8.03
CA ARG A 44 -0.33 -4.80 -8.19
C ARG A 44 -0.15 -3.79 -7.06
N TYR A 45 -1.21 -3.06 -6.72
CA TYR A 45 -1.14 -2.05 -5.65
C TYR A 45 -0.87 -2.70 -4.29
N SER A 46 -1.49 -3.85 -4.00
CA SER A 46 -1.26 -4.59 -2.77
C SER A 46 0.18 -5.10 -2.66
N ALA A 47 0.75 -5.60 -3.76
CA ALA A 47 2.14 -6.03 -3.80
C ALA A 47 3.11 -4.86 -3.60
N ASN A 48 2.87 -3.74 -4.29
CA ASN A 48 3.69 -2.53 -4.15
C ASN A 48 3.63 -1.96 -2.72
N PHE A 49 2.44 -1.89 -2.13
CA PHE A 49 2.27 -1.45 -0.75
C PHE A 49 3.04 -2.32 0.25
N LYS A 50 2.96 -3.65 0.10
CA LYS A 50 3.72 -4.58 0.97
C LYS A 50 5.23 -4.37 0.81
N LYS A 51 5.70 -4.18 -0.42
CA LYS A 51 7.10 -3.89 -0.72
C LYS A 51 7.55 -2.60 -0.04
N GLU A 52 6.82 -1.52 -0.24
CA GLU A 52 7.12 -0.21 0.34
C GLU A 52 7.14 -0.24 1.88
N VAL A 53 6.16 -0.89 2.51
CA VAL A 53 6.15 -1.06 3.97
C VAL A 53 7.36 -1.85 4.44
N SER A 54 7.74 -2.91 3.72
CA SER A 54 8.93 -3.72 4.06
C SER A 54 10.22 -2.91 3.95
N GLU A 55 10.35 -2.07 2.91
CA GLU A 55 11.49 -1.19 2.70
C GLU A 55 11.58 -0.08 3.76
N ARG A 56 10.44 0.49 4.17
CA ARG A 56 10.38 1.45 5.28
C ARG A 56 10.83 0.82 6.59
N VAL A 57 10.30 -0.35 6.95
CA VAL A 57 10.71 -1.07 8.17
C VAL A 57 12.20 -1.41 8.13
N LEU A 58 12.73 -1.85 6.99
CA LEU A 58 14.15 -2.15 6.84
C LEU A 58 15.04 -0.91 7.00
N SER A 59 14.64 0.23 6.41
CA SER A 59 15.39 1.49 6.52
C SER A 59 15.31 2.09 7.93
N GLU A 60 14.16 2.03 8.59
CA GLU A 60 13.98 2.45 9.98
C GLU A 60 14.80 1.57 10.95
N ASN A 61 14.81 0.25 10.76
CA ASN A 61 15.64 -0.66 11.55
C ASN A 61 17.13 -0.39 11.36
N ASN A 62 17.58 -0.06 10.15
CA ASN A 62 18.98 0.33 9.90
C ASN A 62 19.35 1.64 10.58
N ASN A 63 18.45 2.64 10.60
CA ASN A 63 18.68 3.91 11.31
C ASN A 63 18.74 3.72 12.82
N ASN A 64 17.91 2.84 13.39
CA ASN A 64 17.94 2.52 14.82
C ASN A 64 19.23 1.77 15.19
N TYR A 65 19.71 0.87 14.33
CA TYR A 65 21.01 0.20 14.51
C TYR A 65 22.18 1.20 14.48
N ILE A 66 22.18 2.16 13.54
CA ILE A 66 23.23 3.20 13.47
C ILE A 66 23.19 4.16 14.67
N ALA A 67 22.00 4.48 15.19
CA ALA A 67 21.87 5.30 16.40
C ALA A 67 22.44 4.59 17.65
N VAL A 68 22.09 3.32 17.86
CA VAL A 68 22.58 2.50 18.99
C VAL A 68 24.10 2.27 18.91
N VAL A 69 24.65 2.04 17.70
CA VAL A 69 26.09 1.88 17.48
C VAL A 69 26.86 3.19 17.71
N ASN A 70 26.28 4.34 17.33
CA ASN A 70 26.89 5.65 17.56
C ASN A 70 26.85 6.07 19.04
N GLU A 71 25.80 5.75 19.79
CA GLU A 71 25.73 6.00 21.24
C GLU A 71 26.71 5.12 22.04
N SER A 72 26.86 3.87 21.62
CA SER A 72 27.82 2.92 22.20
C SER A 72 29.28 3.36 21.94
N SER A 73 29.59 3.86 20.74
CA SER A 73 30.91 4.39 20.41
C SER A 73 31.27 5.69 21.16
N LYS A 74 30.28 6.50 21.53
CA LYS A 74 30.50 7.71 22.35
C LYS A 74 30.84 7.36 23.81
N HIS A 75 30.18 6.35 24.38
CA HIS A 75 30.47 5.87 25.74
C HIS A 75 31.85 5.22 25.87
N GLN A 76 32.37 4.63 24.79
CA GLN A 76 33.70 3.99 24.80
C GLN A 76 34.86 5.00 24.67
N LYS A 77 34.61 6.22 24.20
CA LYS A 77 35.61 7.30 24.12
C LYS A 77 35.74 8.15 25.40
N LEU A 78 34.83 8.01 26.36
CA LEU A 78 34.88 8.74 27.63
C LEU A 78 35.77 8.07 28.69
N TYR A 79 36.26 6.84 28.41
CA TYR A 79 37.06 6.02 29.32
C TYR A 79 38.46 5.67 28.76
N ASN A 80 38.99 6.46 27.81
CA ASN A 80 40.39 6.41 27.40
C ASN A 80 41.08 7.74 27.66
#